data_AF-A0A522X663-F1
#
_entry.id   AF-A0A522X663-F1
#
_cell.length_a   1.000
_cell.length_b   1.000
_cell.length_c   1.000
_cell.angle_alpha   90.00
_cell.angle_beta   90.00
_cell.angle_gamma   90.00
#
_symmetry.space_group_name_H-M   'P 1'
#
loop_
_entity.id
_entity.type
_entity.pdbx_description
1 polymer ?
#
loop_
_entity_poly.entity_id
_entity_poly.type
_entity_poly.pdbx_seq_one_letter_code
_entity_poly.pdbx_strand_id
1 'polypeptide(L)'
;MAASNDIFTRYSRAYEGRKEVDLSLLEYLEGCREDPMMYASAAERMIAAIGQPEIIDTAKDARLSRVFMNRTIKVFPAFSEF
;
A
#
# COMPACT_ATOMS: atom_id res chain seq x y z
N MET A 1 11.16 50.66 4.62
CA MET A 1 11.54 49.52 3.75
C MET A 1 11.54 48.17 4.48
N ALA A 2 10.62 47.93 5.43
CA ALA A 2 10.55 46.66 6.17
C ALA A 2 9.40 45.74 5.69
N ALA A 3 8.32 46.31 5.15
CA ALA A 3 7.13 45.56 4.75
C ALA A 3 7.31 44.73 3.46
N SER A 4 8.18 45.18 2.53
CA SER A 4 8.45 44.43 1.28
C SER A 4 9.18 43.12 1.58
N ASN A 5 10.16 43.13 2.48
CA ASN A 5 10.91 41.92 2.86
C ASN A 5 10.05 40.86 3.55
N ASP A 6 9.04 41.26 4.35
CA ASP A 6 8.13 40.30 5.00
C ASP A 6 7.28 39.54 3.96
N ILE A 7 6.79 40.23 2.93
CA ILE A 7 6.02 39.61 1.85
C ILE A 7 6.87 38.62 1.05
N PHE A 8 8.10 38.99 0.67
CA PHE A 8 9.00 38.09 -0.05
C PHE A 8 9.42 36.88 0.81
N THR A 9 9.63 37.08 2.12
CA THR A 9 9.99 36.01 3.05
C THR A 9 8.83 35.02 3.25
N ARG A 10 7.59 35.52 3.38
CA ARG A 10 6.38 34.67 3.47
C ARG A 10 6.13 33.89 2.19
N TYR A 11 6.31 34.53 1.03
CA TYR A 11 6.21 33.87 -0.27
C TYR A 11 7.26 32.76 -0.41
N SER A 12 8.52 33.03 -0.07
CA SER A 12 9.60 32.03 -0.11
C SER A 12 9.32 30.84 0.80
N ARG A 13 8.86 31.07 2.04
CA ARG A 13 8.50 29.98 2.98
C ARG A 13 7.32 29.14 2.50
N ALA A 14 6.30 29.76 1.90
CA ALA A 14 5.15 29.04 1.33
C ALA A 14 5.52 28.27 0.05
N TYR A 15 6.51 28.75 -0.71
CA TYR A 15 7.05 28.10 -1.90
C TYR A 15 7.98 26.93 -1.52
N GLU A 16 8.83 27.09 -0.51
CA GLU A 16 9.71 26.05 0.04
C GLU A 16 8.94 24.95 0.79
N GLY A 17 7.89 25.30 1.54
CA GLY A 17 7.01 24.31 2.17
C GLY A 17 6.17 23.49 1.19
N ARG A 18 6.13 23.89 -0.09
CA ARG A 18 5.56 23.12 -1.21
C ARG A 18 6.60 22.30 -1.97
N LYS A 19 7.88 22.35 -1.57
CA LYS A 19 9.00 21.82 -2.35
C LYS A 19 9.43 20.39 -1.95
N GLU A 20 8.53 19.63 -1.35
CA GLU A 20 8.67 18.17 -1.21
C GLU A 20 7.45 17.52 -1.84
N VAL A 21 7.40 17.55 -3.16
CA VAL A 21 6.51 16.67 -3.92
C VAL A 21 7.41 15.89 -4.86
N ASP A 22 7.58 14.59 -4.57
CA ASP A 22 8.43 13.70 -5.35
C ASP A 22 7.88 13.46 -6.78
N LEU A 23 6.59 13.75 -6.99
CA LEU A 23 5.86 13.59 -8.26
C LEU A 23 5.02 14.83 -8.55
N SER A 24 5.13 15.40 -9.74
CA SER A 24 4.16 16.39 -10.20
C SER A 24 2.76 15.77 -10.36
N LEU A 25 1.72 16.61 -10.36
CA LEU A 25 0.35 16.13 -10.56
C LEU A 25 0.19 15.35 -11.87
N LEU A 26 0.85 15.79 -12.95
CA LEU A 26 0.78 15.11 -14.25
C LEU A 26 1.42 13.72 -14.16
N GLU A 27 2.62 13.61 -13.58
CA GLU A 27 3.31 12.33 -13.39
C GLU A 27 2.50 11.38 -12.50
N TYR A 28 1.86 11.90 -11.45
CA TYR A 28 0.96 11.12 -10.60
C TYR A 28 -0.24 10.59 -11.38
N LEU A 29 -0.92 11.43 -12.17
CA LEU A 29 -2.08 11.03 -12.96
C LEU A 29 -1.73 10.05 -14.08
N GLU A 30 -0.58 10.24 -14.73
CA GLU A 30 -0.06 9.29 -15.72
C GLU A 30 0.26 7.95 -15.07
N GLY A 31 0.91 7.93 -13.90
CA GLY A 31 1.17 6.70 -13.19
C GLY A 31 -0.08 6.03 -12.64
N CYS A 32 -1.13 6.78 -12.28
CA CYS A 32 -2.44 6.20 -11.92
C CYS A 32 -3.11 5.48 -13.09
N ARG A 33 -2.80 5.84 -14.33
CA ARG A 33 -3.29 5.13 -15.52
C ARG A 33 -2.61 3.76 -15.67
N GLU A 34 -1.32 3.68 -15.34
CA GLU A 34 -0.52 2.47 -15.52
C GLU A 34 -0.61 1.52 -14.31
N ASP A 35 -0.68 2.06 -13.10
CA ASP A 35 -0.69 1.30 -11.84
C ASP A 35 -1.84 1.74 -10.91
N PRO A 36 -2.90 0.92 -10.78
CA PRO A 36 -3.98 1.17 -9.82
C PRO A 36 -3.52 1.27 -8.36
N MET A 37 -2.35 0.70 -8.02
CA MET A 37 -1.80 0.80 -6.66
C MET A 37 -1.33 2.22 -6.31
N MET A 38 -1.14 3.12 -7.28
CA MET A 38 -0.83 4.52 -7.02
C MET A 38 -1.87 5.18 -6.12
N TYR A 39 -3.16 4.94 -6.37
CA TYR A 39 -4.27 5.54 -5.63
C TYR A 39 -4.97 4.58 -4.65
N ALA A 40 -4.43 3.38 -4.44
CA ALA A 40 -4.98 2.40 -3.51
C ALA A 40 -4.97 2.90 -2.05
N SER A 41 -6.00 2.54 -1.31
CA SER A 41 -6.07 2.74 0.14
C SER A 41 -5.02 1.90 0.88
N ALA A 42 -4.77 2.24 2.15
CA ALA A 42 -3.86 1.46 3.00
C ALA A 42 -4.28 -0.02 3.10
N ALA A 43 -5.59 -0.29 3.23
CA ALA A 43 -6.10 -1.66 3.33
C ALA A 43 -5.86 -2.47 2.05
N GLU A 44 -6.08 -1.88 0.87
CA GLU A 44 -5.83 -2.53 -0.41
C GLU A 44 -4.34 -2.83 -0.60
N ARG A 45 -3.45 -1.91 -0.20
CA ARG A 45 -1.99 -2.14 -0.21
C ARG A 45 -1.58 -3.29 0.70
N MET A 46 -2.18 -3.39 1.90
CA MET A 46 -1.91 -4.51 2.81
C MET A 46 -2.34 -5.84 2.19
N ILE A 47 -3.53 -5.90 1.59
CA ILE A 47 -4.02 -7.12 0.91
C ILE A 47 -3.10 -7.50 -0.25
N ALA A 48 -2.69 -6.53 -1.07
CA ALA A 48 -1.75 -6.77 -2.18
C ALA A 48 -0.40 -7.30 -1.67
N ALA A 49 0.10 -6.77 -0.55
CA ALA A 49 1.35 -7.19 0.06
C ALA A 49 1.27 -8.60 0.70
N ILE A 50 0.12 -8.96 1.29
CA ILE A 50 -0.13 -10.32 1.82
C ILE A 50 -0.05 -11.38 0.69
N GLY A 51 -0.42 -11.00 -0.53
CA GLY A 51 -0.32 -11.85 -1.71
C GLY A 51 -1.49 -12.82 -1.86
N GLN A 52 -1.28 -13.90 -2.61
CA GLN A 52 -2.33 -14.87 -2.93
C GLN A 52 -2.30 -16.07 -1.98
N PRO A 53 -3.47 -16.66 -1.68
CA PRO A 53 -3.54 -17.85 -0.85
C PRO A 53 -3.16 -19.11 -1.62
N GLU A 54 -2.49 -20.02 -0.93
CA GLU A 54 -2.33 -21.41 -1.35
C GLU A 54 -3.53 -22.24 -0.89
N ILE A 55 -4.00 -23.12 -1.77
CA ILE A 55 -5.13 -23.99 -1.49
C ILE A 55 -4.62 -25.33 -0.98
N ILE A 56 -4.90 -25.64 0.28
CA ILE A 56 -4.46 -26.88 0.92
C ILE A 56 -5.65 -27.81 1.11
N ASP A 57 -5.54 -29.02 0.56
CA ASP A 57 -6.43 -30.13 0.84
C ASP A 57 -6.02 -30.81 2.16
N THR A 58 -6.76 -30.53 3.22
CA THR A 58 -6.45 -31.03 4.56
C THR A 58 -6.71 -32.51 4.73
N ALA A 59 -7.45 -33.16 3.82
CA ALA A 59 -7.71 -34.60 3.88
C ALA A 59 -6.43 -35.43 3.67
N LYS A 60 -5.42 -34.85 3.02
CA LYS A 60 -4.13 -35.50 2.74
C LYS A 60 -3.18 -35.52 3.93
N ASP A 61 -3.47 -34.76 4.99
CA ASP A 61 -2.64 -34.66 6.19
C ASP A 61 -3.44 -35.08 7.42
N ALA A 62 -2.96 -36.06 8.19
CA ALA A 62 -3.71 -36.62 9.32
C ALA A 62 -3.95 -35.61 10.47
N ARG A 63 -3.10 -34.60 10.62
CA ARG A 63 -3.28 -33.55 11.65
C ARG A 63 -4.28 -32.51 11.16
N LEU A 64 -4.08 -31.97 9.96
CA LEU A 64 -4.97 -30.97 9.37
C LEU A 64 -6.37 -31.51 9.11
N SER A 65 -6.47 -32.79 8.70
CA SER A 65 -7.73 -33.52 8.52
C SER A 65 -8.63 -33.42 9.75
N ARG A 66 -8.07 -33.63 10.94
CA ARG A 66 -8.82 -33.59 12.21
C ARG A 66 -9.17 -32.16 12.63
N VAL A 67 -8.25 -31.22 12.45
CA VAL A 67 -8.44 -29.81 12.84
C VAL A 67 -9.48 -29.12 11.96
N PHE A 68 -9.41 -29.35 10.64
CA PHE A 68 -10.24 -28.67 9.64
C PHE A 68 -11.32 -29.57 9.03
N MET A 69 -11.54 -30.76 9.61
CA MET A 69 -12.58 -31.71 9.19
C MET A 69 -12.54 -32.03 7.69
N ASN A 70 -11.35 -32.30 7.15
CA ASN A 70 -11.10 -32.58 5.72
C ASN A 70 -11.56 -31.47 4.75
N ARG A 71 -11.76 -30.24 5.21
CA ARG A 71 -12.10 -29.12 4.34
C ARG A 71 -10.87 -28.59 3.63
N THR A 72 -11.03 -28.12 2.41
CA THR A 72 -10.01 -27.34 1.73
C THR A 72 -9.91 -25.96 2.36
N ILE A 73 -8.70 -25.52 2.68
CA ILE A 73 -8.44 -24.21 3.29
C ILE A 73 -7.53 -23.36 2.40
N LYS A 74 -7.62 -22.04 2.59
CA LYS A 74 -6.72 -21.05 2.00
C LYS A 74 -5.70 -20.64 3.05
N VAL A 75 -4.43 -20.87 2.78
CA VAL A 75 -3.32 -20.47 3.66
C VAL A 75 -2.50 -19.42 2.93
N PHE A 76 -2.24 -18.31 3.60
CA PHE A 76 -1.40 -17.24 3.04
C PHE A 76 0.04 -17.45 3.53
N PRO A 77 1.02 -17.64 2.63
CA PRO A 77 2.42 -17.85 3.01
C PRO A 77 3.00 -16.73 3.87
N ALA A 78 2.50 -15.50 3.71
CA ALA A 78 2.88 -14.35 4.53
C ALA A 78 2.68 -14.55 6.04
N PHE A 79 1.89 -15.55 6.46
CA PHE A 79 1.62 -15.87 7.86
C PHE A 79 2.12 -17.27 8.26
N SER A 80 3.10 -17.85 7.58
CA SER A 80 3.58 -19.22 7.87
C SER A 80 4.20 -19.41 9.25
N GLU A 81 4.58 -18.33 9.94
CA GLU A 81 5.18 -18.35 11.28
C GLU A 81 4.17 -18.24 12.43
N PHE A 82 2.87 -18.10 12.13
CA PHE A 82 1.78 -17.98 13.10
C PHE A 82 0.94 -19.27 13.16
#